data_AF-A0A925GGK2-F1
#
_entry.id   AF-A0A925GGK2-F1
#
_cell.length_a   1.000
_cell.length_b   1.000
_cell.length_c   1.000
_cell.angle_alpha   90.00
_cell.angle_beta   90.00
_cell.angle_gamma   90.00
#
_symmetry.space_group_name_H-M   'P 1'
#
loop_
_entity.id
_entity.type
_entity.pdbx_description
1 polymer ?
#
loop_
_entity_poly.entity_id
_entity_poly.type
_entity_poly.pdbx_seq_one_letter_code
_entity_poly.pdbx_strand_id
1 'polypeptide(L)' 'MSTRLLFRLLPRYFALCLWALLTVGPFLWLLSTSLKGPTENIFAYPPNLLPQAPTLSNFERVLQ' A
#
# COMPACT_ATOMS: atom_id res chain seq x y z
N MET A 1 -8.54 -5.57 -34.58
CA MET A 1 -7.55 -5.17 -33.56
C MET A 1 -6.31 -6.04 -33.74
N SER A 2 -5.17 -5.50 -34.17
CA SER A 2 -3.98 -6.31 -34.50
C SER A 2 -3.40 -6.97 -33.23
N THR A 3 -3.60 -8.28 -33.07
CA THR A 3 -3.13 -9.09 -31.92
C THR A 3 -1.63 -8.94 -31.67
N ARG A 4 -0.84 -8.68 -32.71
CA ARG A 4 0.61 -8.41 -32.64
C ARG A 4 0.96 -7.14 -31.82
N LEU A 5 0.08 -6.14 -31.78
CA LEU A 5 0.29 -4.94 -30.95
C LEU A 5 0.08 -5.26 -29.46
N LEU A 6 -0.90 -6.10 -29.16
CA LEU A 6 -1.28 -6.46 -27.79
C LEU A 6 -0.14 -7.23 -27.09
N PHE A 7 0.49 -8.17 -27.79
CA PHE A 7 1.66 -8.90 -27.29
C PHE A 7 2.89 -7.99 -27.01
N ARG A 8 3.05 -6.89 -27.77
CA ARG A 8 4.15 -5.94 -27.54
C ARG A 8 3.88 -5.02 -26.37
N LEU A 9 2.62 -4.74 -26.08
CA LEU A 9 2.19 -3.87 -24.99
C LEU A 9 2.18 -4.58 -23.63
N LEU A 10 1.83 -5.87 -23.61
CA LEU A 10 1.70 -6.66 -22.38
C LEU A 10 2.91 -6.59 -21.44
N PRO A 11 4.16 -6.87 -21.87
CA PRO A 11 5.31 -6.83 -20.96
C PRO A 11 5.61 -5.41 -20.46
N ARG A 12 5.37 -4.38 -21.29
CA ARG A 12 5.53 -2.99 -20.89
C ARG A 12 4.56 -2.62 -19.78
N TYR A 13 3.26 -2.90 -19.95
CA TYR A 13 2.27 -2.60 -18.93
C TYR A 13 2.46 -3.43 -17.67
N PHE A 14 2.86 -4.69 -17.79
CA PHE A 14 3.22 -5.51 -16.65
C PHE A 14 4.38 -4.91 -15.85
N ALA A 15 5.46 -4.51 -16.53
CA ALA A 15 6.61 -3.87 -15.89
C ALA A 15 6.22 -2.53 -15.23
N LEU A 16 5.36 -1.74 -15.87
CA LEU A 16 4.85 -0.49 -15.29
C LEU A 16 3.98 -0.74 -14.05
N CYS A 17 3.10 -1.76 -14.06
CA CYS A 17 2.31 -2.13 -12.90
C CYS A 17 3.21 -2.61 -11.74
N LEU A 18 4.24 -3.42 -12.03
CA LEU A 18 5.20 -3.85 -11.02
C LEU A 18 5.94 -2.66 -10.41
N TRP A 19 6.41 -1.73 -11.25
CA TRP A 19 7.05 -0.50 -10.80
C TRP A 19 6.11 0.35 -9.93
N ALA A 20 4.86 0.51 -10.37
CA ALA A 20 3.85 1.23 -9.59
C ALA A 20 3.66 0.58 -8.21
N LEU A 21 3.48 -0.74 -8.14
CA LEU A 21 3.33 -1.45 -6.86
C LEU A 21 4.55 -1.31 -5.95
N LEU A 22 5.77 -1.38 -6.51
CA LEU A 22 7.01 -1.18 -5.75
C LEU A 22 7.08 0.23 -5.14
N THR A 23 6.66 1.25 -5.89
CA THR A 23 6.69 2.63 -5.41
C THR A 23 5.54 2.96 -4.46
N VAL A 24 4.33 2.50 -4.75
CA VAL A 24 3.10 2.83 -4.02
C VAL A 24 2.96 1.97 -2.76
N GLY A 25 3.48 0.74 -2.77
CA GLY A 25 3.41 -0.20 -1.65
C GLY A 25 3.86 0.38 -0.32
N PRO A 26 5.06 0.99 -0.21
CA PRO A 26 5.52 1.64 1.01
C PRO A 26 4.60 2.76 1.49
N PHE A 27 4.00 3.56 0.60
CA PHE A 27 3.06 4.61 0.98
C PHE A 27 1.74 4.05 1.49
N LEU A 28 1.22 2.97 0.87
CA LEU A 28 0.03 2.28 1.35
C LEU A 28 0.26 1.67 2.74
N TRP A 29 1.46 1.10 2.96
CA TRP A 29 1.86 0.62 4.27
C TRP A 29 1.87 1.75 5.30
N LEU A 30 2.53 2.87 5.00
CA LEU A 30 2.58 4.04 5.89
C LEU A 30 1.19 4.58 6.22
N LEU A 31 0.34 4.77 5.20
CA LEU A 31 -1.04 5.22 5.37
C LEU A 31 -1.82 4.27 6.29
N SER A 32 -1.75 2.96 6.04
CA SER A 32 -2.39 1.96 6.89
C SER A 32 -1.91 2.03 8.33
N THR A 33 -0.58 2.06 8.55
CA THR A 33 0.00 2.13 9.90
C THR A 33 -0.36 3.42 10.63
N SER A 34 -0.47 4.56 9.93
CA SER A 34 -0.87 5.83 10.54
C SER A 34 -2.30 5.82 11.08
N LEU A 35 -3.16 4.95 10.53
CA LEU A 35 -4.56 4.79 10.91
C LEU A 35 -4.79 3.65 11.90
N LYS A 36 -3.78 2.87 12.26
CA LYS A 36 -3.93 1.77 13.23
C LYS A 36 -4.16 2.30 14.64
N GLY A 37 -5.04 1.61 15.38
CA GLY A 37 -5.29 1.93 16.78
C GLY A 37 -4.07 1.70 17.69
N PRO A 38 -4.03 2.32 18.88
CA PRO A 38 -2.88 2.27 19.79
C PRO A 38 -2.59 0.87 20.37
N THR A 39 -3.56 -0.04 20.31
CA THR A 39 -3.44 -1.43 20.77
C THR A 39 -3.07 -2.40 19.64
N GLU A 40 -3.03 -1.95 18.39
CA GLU A 40 -2.67 -2.81 17.25
C GLU A 40 -1.15 -3.00 17.18
N ASN A 41 -0.70 -4.25 17.07
CA ASN A 41 0.72 -4.56 16.92
C ASN A 41 1.19 -4.29 15.48
N ILE A 42 1.90 -3.17 15.27
CA ILE A 42 2.44 -2.79 13.97
C ILE A 42 3.66 -3.63 13.53
N PHE A 43 4.31 -4.35 14.46
CA PHE A 43 5.48 -5.21 14.21
C PHE A 43 5.11 -6.70 14.09
N ALA A 44 3.82 -7.02 13.98
CA ALA A 44 3.35 -8.39 13.81
C ALA A 44 3.85 -9.02 12.50
N TYR A 45 4.12 -10.34 12.55
CA TYR A 45 4.42 -11.16 11.38
C TYR A 45 3.39 -12.30 11.26
N PRO A 46 2.67 -12.44 10.13
CA PRO A 46 2.71 -11.56 8.97
C PRO A 46 2.13 -10.15 9.27
N PRO A 47 2.59 -9.11 8.57
CA PRO A 47 2.08 -7.77 8.75
C PRO A 47 0.60 -7.64 8.35
N ASN A 48 -0.22 -7.05 9.22
CA ASN A 48 -1.60 -6.68 8.87
C ASN A 48 -1.60 -5.45 7.95
N LEU A 49 -1.99 -5.62 6.69
CA LEU A 49 -2.01 -4.55 5.69
C LEU A 49 -3.15 -3.54 5.91
N LEU A 50 -4.26 -3.95 6.52
CA LEU A 50 -5.40 -3.08 6.81
C LEU A 50 -5.54 -2.89 8.32
N PRO A 51 -5.87 -1.67 8.79
CA PRO A 51 -6.18 -1.42 10.20
C PRO A 51 -7.42 -2.20 10.62
N GLN A 52 -7.40 -2.82 11.79
CA GLN A 52 -8.58 -3.49 12.34
C GLN A 52 -9.59 -2.50 12.90
N ALA A 53 -9.10 -1.41 13.52
CA ALA A 53 -9.91 -0.32 14.03
C ALA A 53 -9.28 1.02 13.59
N PRO A 54 -9.70 1.58 12.43
CA PRO A 54 -9.16 2.85 11.94
C PRO A 54 -9.35 3.99 12.94
N THR A 55 -8.29 4.75 13.24
CA THR A 55 -8.34 5.92 14.14
C THR A 55 -7.50 7.09 13.61
N LEU A 56 -7.75 8.29 14.15
CA LEU A 56 -6.92 9.48 13.92
C LEU A 56 -6.05 9.84 15.14
N SER A 57 -6.00 8.98 16.16
CA SER A 57 -5.31 9.28 17.42
C SER A 57 -3.82 9.54 17.24
N ASN A 58 -3.17 8.90 16.26
CA ASN A 58 -1.76 9.15 15.95
C ASN A 58 -1.52 10.58 15.44
N PHE A 59 -2.46 11.14 14.66
CA PHE A 59 -2.38 12.51 14.17
C PHE A 59 -2.62 13.52 15.30
N GLU A 60 -3.66 13.29 16.11
CA GLU A 60 -3.94 14.10 17.30
C GLU A 60 -2.73 14.14 18.24
N ARG A 61 -2.08 12.99 18.46
CA ARG A 61 -0.94 12.86 19.36
C ARG A 61 0.30 13.66 18.92
N VAL A 62 0.50 13.84 17.61
CA VAL A 62 1.64 14.61 17.07
C VAL A 62 1.36 16.13 17.08
N LEU A 63 0.08 16.53 17.07
CA LEU A 63 -0.34 17.93 17.09
C LEU A 63 -0.47 18.53 18.50
N GLN A 64 -0.49 17.68 19.53
CA GLN A 64 -0.45 18.08 20.95
C GLN A 64 0.96 18.53 21.35
#